data_AF-A0A820N264-F1
#
_entry.id   AF-A0A820N264-F1
#
_cell.length_a   1.000
_cell.length_b   1.000
_cell.length_c   1.000
_cell.angle_alpha   90.00
_cell.angle_beta   90.00
_cell.angle_gamma   90.00
#
_symmetry.space_group_name_H-M   'P 1'
#
loop_
_entity.id
_entity.type
_entity.pdbx_description
1 polymer ?
#
loop_
_entity_poly.entity_id
_entity_poly.type
_entity_poly.pdbx_seq_one_letter_code
_entity_poly.pdbx_strand_id
1 'polypeptide(L)'
;NPELVEVRQVRQKIKERALQEIIPISIIYEQETSKASISSTTLAILPTSHEIYPSVAKARQKVGPLFPNGCSFDIPDDYKHAIDGNRFLLADELLARRERLLIFASDHQLDLLFQSPVIYMDGTLPKRPPHFMKVYMIHAVPFDICKLD
;
A
#
# COMPACT_ATOMS: atom_id res chain seq x y z
N ASN A 1 -36.54 -10.78 -1.47
CA ASN A 1 -35.56 -11.87 -1.33
C ASN A 1 -34.54 -11.44 -0.28
N PRO A 2 -34.52 -12.05 0.92
CA PRO A 2 -33.61 -11.69 2.02
C PRO A 2 -32.12 -11.82 1.66
N GLU A 3 -31.76 -12.80 0.82
CA GLU A 3 -30.36 -13.03 0.38
C GLU A 3 -29.83 -11.84 -0.43
N LEU A 4 -30.68 -11.25 -1.30
CA LEU A 4 -30.31 -10.06 -2.07
C LEU A 4 -30.14 -8.82 -1.19
N VAL A 5 -30.82 -8.76 -0.03
CA VAL A 5 -30.64 -7.67 0.94
C VAL A 5 -29.29 -7.83 1.63
N GLU A 6 -28.95 -9.05 2.04
CA GLU A 6 -27.67 -9.37 2.67
C GLU A 6 -26.48 -9.11 1.72
N VAL A 7 -26.56 -9.54 0.45
CA VAL A 7 -25.56 -9.24 -0.59
C VAL A 7 -25.33 -7.72 -0.71
N ARG A 8 -26.41 -6.93 -0.72
CA ARG A 8 -26.31 -5.46 -0.81
C ARG A 8 -25.62 -4.87 0.41
N GLN A 9 -25.92 -5.38 1.61
CA GLN A 9 -25.29 -4.93 2.85
C GLN A 9 -23.80 -5.24 2.87
N VAL A 10 -23.39 -6.46 2.49
CA VAL A 10 -21.98 -6.86 2.42
C VAL A 10 -21.21 -5.99 1.41
N ARG A 11 -21.77 -5.78 0.22
CA ARG A 11 -21.16 -4.91 -0.80
C ARG A 11 -21.01 -3.48 -0.32
N GLN A 12 -22.00 -2.97 0.41
CA GLN A 12 -21.96 -1.63 0.96
C GLN A 12 -20.86 -1.50 2.03
N LYS A 13 -20.74 -2.48 2.94
CA LYS A 13 -19.66 -2.53 3.94
C LYS A 13 -18.28 -2.61 3.31
N ILE A 14 -18.09 -3.47 2.29
CA ILE A 14 -16.83 -3.55 1.55
C ILE A 14 -16.47 -2.19 0.96
N LYS A 15 -17.45 -1.49 0.37
CA LYS A 15 -17.23 -0.16 -0.20
C LYS A 15 -16.90 0.87 0.88
N GLU A 16 -17.58 0.87 2.01
CA GLU A 16 -17.33 1.79 3.13
C GLU A 16 -15.93 1.60 3.72
N ARG A 17 -15.58 0.37 4.07
CA ARG A 17 -14.23 0.03 4.56
C ARG A 17 -13.17 0.36 3.53
N ALA A 18 -13.44 0.10 2.26
CA ALA A 18 -12.52 0.48 1.20
C ALA A 18 -12.27 1.99 1.16
N LEU A 19 -13.26 2.83 1.40
CA LEU A 19 -13.08 4.28 1.40
C LEU A 19 -12.31 4.80 2.62
N GLN A 20 -12.30 4.05 3.73
CA GLN A 20 -11.67 4.47 4.98
C GLN A 20 -10.28 3.87 5.19
N GLU A 21 -10.03 2.66 4.67
CA GLU A 21 -8.82 1.90 4.93
C GLU A 21 -7.88 1.87 3.72
N ILE A 22 -6.57 1.85 3.98
CA ILE A 22 -5.51 1.85 2.95
C ILE A 22 -5.10 0.41 2.55
N ILE A 23 -5.69 -0.61 3.17
CA ILE A 23 -5.39 -2.02 2.87
C ILE A 23 -5.97 -2.47 1.51
N PRO A 24 -5.44 -3.56 0.90
CA PRO A 24 -5.94 -4.05 -0.39
C PRO A 24 -7.43 -4.43 -0.36
N ILE A 25 -8.15 -4.15 -1.46
CA ILE A 25 -9.59 -4.46 -1.60
C ILE A 25 -9.85 -5.96 -1.43
N SER A 26 -8.94 -6.81 -1.92
CA SER A 26 -9.03 -8.27 -1.77
C SER A 26 -9.06 -8.70 -0.32
N ILE A 27 -8.22 -8.09 0.53
CA ILE A 27 -8.18 -8.37 1.97
C ILE A 27 -9.46 -7.90 2.65
N ILE A 28 -10.00 -6.73 2.28
CA ILE A 28 -11.30 -6.26 2.81
C ILE A 28 -12.41 -7.22 2.42
N TYR A 29 -12.45 -7.64 1.15
CA TYR A 29 -13.44 -8.60 0.66
C TYR A 29 -13.40 -9.88 1.49
N GLU A 30 -12.22 -10.50 1.60
CA GLU A 30 -12.03 -11.74 2.36
C GLU A 30 -12.50 -11.57 3.81
N GLN A 31 -12.03 -10.54 4.50
CA GLN A 31 -12.42 -10.26 5.87
C GLN A 31 -13.92 -10.03 6.04
N GLU A 32 -14.57 -9.26 5.16
CA GLU A 32 -16.02 -9.03 5.24
C GLU A 32 -16.80 -10.31 4.94
N THR A 33 -16.33 -11.14 4.02
CA THR A 33 -16.97 -12.44 3.75
C THR A 33 -16.84 -13.42 4.90
N SER A 34 -15.68 -13.46 5.57
CA SER A 34 -15.45 -14.33 6.73
C SER A 34 -16.16 -13.83 8.00
N LYS A 35 -16.21 -12.51 8.23
CA LYS A 35 -16.81 -11.91 9.44
C LYS A 35 -18.33 -11.98 9.46
N ALA A 36 -18.97 -11.89 8.29
CA ALA A 36 -20.41 -11.75 8.23
C ALA A 36 -21.20 -13.07 8.42
N SER A 37 -20.54 -14.20 8.72
CA SER A 37 -21.17 -15.53 8.86
C SER A 37 -22.21 -15.78 7.76
N ILE A 38 -21.84 -15.40 6.53
CA ILE A 38 -22.75 -15.31 5.39
C ILE A 38 -23.31 -16.69 5.07
N SER A 39 -24.63 -16.78 4.85
CA SER A 39 -25.25 -18.03 4.38
C SER A 39 -24.57 -18.55 3.12
N SER A 40 -24.44 -19.88 2.96
CA SER A 40 -23.83 -20.47 1.76
C SER A 40 -24.56 -20.06 0.47
N THR A 41 -25.87 -19.82 0.55
CA THR A 41 -26.70 -19.36 -0.57
C THR A 41 -26.37 -17.91 -0.94
N THR A 42 -26.20 -17.04 0.05
CA THR A 42 -25.79 -15.65 -0.14
C THR A 42 -24.37 -15.57 -0.70
N LEU A 43 -23.43 -16.41 -0.24
CA LEU A 43 -22.07 -16.50 -0.81
C LEU A 43 -22.07 -16.92 -2.28
N ALA A 44 -22.97 -17.82 -2.68
CA ALA A 44 -23.09 -18.26 -4.07
C ALA A 44 -23.57 -17.15 -5.02
N ILE A 45 -24.28 -16.15 -4.51
CA ILE A 45 -24.82 -15.01 -5.28
C ILE A 45 -23.94 -13.76 -5.14
N LEU A 46 -23.05 -13.73 -4.14
CA LEU A 46 -22.13 -12.61 -3.92
C LEU A 46 -21.13 -12.52 -5.09
N PRO A 47 -20.97 -11.34 -5.72
CA PRO A 47 -19.97 -11.17 -6.76
C PRO A 47 -18.57 -11.39 -6.20
N THR A 48 -17.71 -11.99 -7.00
CA THR A 48 -16.32 -12.26 -6.62
C THR A 48 -15.54 -10.98 -6.34
N SER A 49 -14.44 -11.10 -5.60
CA SER A 49 -13.51 -10.00 -5.33
C SER A 49 -13.09 -9.27 -6.62
N HIS A 50 -12.85 -10.02 -7.71
CA HIS A 50 -12.47 -9.47 -9.01
C HIS A 50 -13.59 -8.64 -9.66
N GLU A 51 -14.85 -9.03 -9.52
CA GLU A 51 -15.99 -8.29 -10.08
C GLU A 51 -16.31 -7.02 -9.28
N ILE A 52 -16.09 -7.05 -7.96
CA ILE A 52 -16.29 -5.89 -7.09
C ILE A 52 -15.17 -4.86 -7.27
N TYR A 53 -13.95 -5.33 -7.56
CA TYR A 53 -12.74 -4.52 -7.59
C TYR A 53 -12.86 -3.22 -8.41
N PRO A 54 -13.32 -3.21 -9.69
CA PRO A 54 -13.32 -1.98 -10.50
C PRO A 54 -14.22 -0.88 -9.92
N SER A 55 -15.38 -1.26 -9.39
CA SER A 55 -16.34 -0.31 -8.80
C SER A 55 -15.79 0.31 -7.51
N VAL A 56 -15.20 -0.52 -6.66
CA VAL A 56 -14.63 -0.08 -5.37
C VAL A 56 -13.35 0.71 -5.58
N ALA A 57 -12.47 0.28 -6.50
CA ALA A 57 -11.26 1.01 -6.86
C ALA A 57 -11.58 2.41 -7.42
N LYS A 58 -12.60 2.51 -8.30
CA LYS A 58 -13.06 3.80 -8.82
C LYS A 58 -13.64 4.69 -7.72
N ALA A 59 -14.36 4.13 -6.76
CA ALA A 59 -14.86 4.88 -5.61
C ALA A 59 -13.72 5.39 -4.72
N ARG A 60 -12.72 4.53 -4.42
CA ARG A 60 -11.50 4.90 -3.69
C ARG A 60 -10.75 6.04 -4.36
N GLN A 61 -10.56 5.96 -5.68
CA GLN A 61 -9.83 6.99 -6.43
C GLN A 61 -10.49 8.38 -6.35
N LYS A 62 -11.82 8.46 -6.17
CA LYS A 62 -12.53 9.74 -6.04
C LYS A 62 -12.34 10.41 -4.68
N VAL A 63 -12.02 9.63 -3.65
CA VAL A 63 -11.85 10.12 -2.27
C VAL A 63 -10.38 10.28 -1.93
N GLY A 64 -9.50 9.52 -2.59
CA GLY A 64 -8.06 9.65 -2.44
C GLY A 64 -7.53 11.02 -2.88
N PRO A 65 -6.33 11.40 -2.42
CA PRO A 65 -5.70 12.64 -2.83
C PRO A 65 -5.54 12.68 -4.35
N LEU A 66 -5.72 13.87 -4.92
CA LEU A 66 -5.44 14.09 -6.33
C LEU A 66 -3.97 13.78 -6.59
N PHE A 67 -3.71 12.99 -7.64
CA PHE A 67 -2.33 12.77 -8.07
C PHE A 67 -1.74 14.11 -8.49
N PRO A 68 -0.54 14.46 -8.00
CA PRO A 68 0.08 15.74 -8.32
C PRO A 68 0.36 15.83 -9.83
N ASN A 69 0.27 17.03 -10.40
CA ASN A 69 0.63 17.26 -11.80
C ASN A 69 2.15 17.48 -11.93
N GLY A 70 2.95 16.45 -11.63
CA GLY A 70 4.42 16.48 -11.72
C GLY A 70 5.13 16.12 -10.41
N CYS A 71 6.44 16.40 -10.35
CA CYS A 71 7.29 16.10 -9.20
C CYS A 71 7.23 17.18 -8.10
N SER A 72 6.65 18.34 -8.40
CA SER A 72 6.54 19.49 -7.49
C SER A 72 5.25 19.38 -6.68
N PHE A 73 5.34 18.73 -5.52
CA PHE A 73 4.24 18.61 -4.57
C PHE A 73 4.79 18.54 -3.15
N ASP A 74 4.05 19.08 -2.20
CA ASP A 74 4.43 18.96 -0.79
C ASP A 74 4.09 17.55 -0.29
N ILE A 75 5.00 16.94 0.45
CA ILE A 75 4.75 15.69 1.16
C ILE A 75 4.14 16.06 2.51
N PRO A 76 2.90 15.64 2.83
CA PRO A 76 2.31 15.87 4.16
C PRO A 76 3.17 15.27 5.27
N ASP A 77 3.17 15.90 6.45
CA ASP A 77 4.00 15.48 7.60
C ASP A 77 3.72 14.04 8.06
N ASP A 78 2.47 13.59 7.93
CA ASP A 78 2.05 12.22 8.23
C ASP A 78 2.81 11.17 7.39
N TYR A 79 3.32 11.55 6.22
CA TYR A 79 4.10 10.67 5.34
C TYR A 79 5.62 10.83 5.50
N LYS A 80 6.07 11.77 6.34
CA LYS A 80 7.50 11.97 6.64
C LYS A 80 7.97 11.07 7.78
N HIS A 81 7.04 10.48 8.52
CA HIS A 81 7.30 9.66 9.70
C HIS A 81 6.72 8.25 9.50
N ALA A 82 7.31 7.27 10.17
CA ALA A 82 6.77 5.93 10.29
C ALA A 82 5.64 5.90 11.33
N ILE A 83 4.95 4.76 11.44
CA ILE A 83 3.79 4.56 12.33
C ILE A 83 4.16 4.80 13.81
N ASP A 84 5.42 4.53 14.17
CA ASP A 84 5.98 4.76 15.50
C ASP A 84 6.40 6.22 15.76
N GLY A 85 6.20 7.12 14.78
CA GLY A 85 6.57 8.53 14.85
C GLY A 85 8.02 8.82 14.47
N ASN A 86 8.84 7.81 14.19
CA ASN A 86 10.24 8.02 13.82
C ASN A 86 10.35 8.59 12.40
N ARG A 87 11.40 9.39 12.14
CA ARG A 87 11.67 9.93 10.80
C ARG A 87 11.81 8.78 9.79
N PHE A 88 11.13 8.92 8.66
CA PHE A 88 11.18 7.94 7.57
C PHE A 88 11.51 8.57 6.23
N LEU A 89 11.10 9.82 5.96
CA LEU A 89 11.60 10.58 4.82
C LEU A 89 12.97 11.17 5.17
N LEU A 90 14.03 10.56 4.63
CA LEU A 90 15.42 10.94 4.90
C LEU A 90 15.87 12.10 4.03
N ALA A 91 15.50 12.09 2.75
CA ALA A 91 15.87 13.12 1.79
C ALA A 91 14.70 13.46 0.87
N ASP A 92 14.57 14.75 0.58
CA ASP A 92 13.63 15.32 -0.35
C ASP A 92 14.32 16.47 -1.10
N GLU A 93 14.94 16.14 -2.23
CA GLU A 93 15.81 17.05 -2.96
C GLU A 93 15.30 17.31 -4.38
N LEU A 94 15.26 18.59 -4.76
CA LEU A 94 14.98 18.99 -6.14
C LEU A 94 16.31 19.10 -6.91
N LEU A 95 16.65 18.09 -7.71
CA LEU A 95 17.88 18.04 -8.50
C LEU A 95 17.83 19.00 -9.70
N ALA A 96 16.66 19.12 -10.33
CA ALA A 96 16.39 20.03 -11.44
C ALA A 96 14.90 20.39 -11.49
N ARG A 97 14.49 21.27 -12.42
CA ARG A 97 13.11 21.78 -12.54
C ARG A 97 12.02 20.69 -12.58
N ARG A 98 12.35 19.45 -12.95
CA ARG A 98 11.42 18.30 -12.99
C ARG A 98 12.01 17.01 -12.43
N GLU A 99 13.12 17.10 -11.71
CA GLU A 99 13.82 15.94 -11.16
C GLU A 99 13.89 16.09 -9.65
N ARG A 100 13.35 15.10 -8.95
CA ARG A 100 13.26 15.07 -7.51
C ARG A 100 13.74 13.72 -7.01
N LEU A 101 14.61 13.74 -6.00
CA LEU A 101 15.09 12.56 -5.30
C LEU A 101 14.35 12.48 -3.96
N LEU A 102 13.68 11.35 -3.75
CA LEU A 102 13.11 11.01 -2.46
C LEU A 102 13.85 9.79 -1.92
N ILE A 103 14.33 9.87 -0.68
CA ILE A 103 14.92 8.73 0.02
C ILE A 103 14.08 8.45 1.26
N PHE A 104 13.57 7.22 1.33
CA PHE A 104 12.83 6.73 2.49
C PHE A 104 13.67 5.70 3.22
N ALA A 105 14.02 5.99 4.47
CA ALA A 105 14.72 5.09 5.36
C ALA A 105 14.55 5.57 6.81
N SER A 106 14.40 4.62 7.72
CA SER A 106 14.58 4.83 9.16
C SER A 106 16.06 4.71 9.54
N ASP A 107 16.44 5.29 10.67
CA ASP A 107 17.82 5.20 11.17
C ASP A 107 18.23 3.73 11.40
N HIS A 108 17.32 2.88 11.90
CA HIS A 108 17.56 1.44 12.05
C HIS A 108 17.87 0.73 10.72
N GLN A 109 17.19 1.12 9.63
CA GLN A 109 17.48 0.56 8.31
C GLN A 109 18.85 1.00 7.80
N LEU A 110 19.27 2.23 8.10
CA LEU A 110 20.60 2.72 7.75
C LEU A 110 21.69 1.97 8.54
N ASP A 111 21.47 1.75 9.84
CA ASP A 111 22.38 0.93 10.67
C ASP A 111 22.48 -0.49 10.13
N LEU A 112 21.36 -1.10 9.74
CA LEU A 112 21.32 -2.44 9.18
C LEU A 112 22.05 -2.51 7.83
N LEU A 113 21.90 -1.49 6.98
CA LEU A 113 22.67 -1.38 5.73
C LEU A 113 24.17 -1.23 5.99
N PHE A 114 24.56 -0.46 7.01
CA PHE A 114 25.96 -0.25 7.37
C PHE A 114 26.63 -1.52 7.93
N GLN A 115 25.89 -2.28 8.74
CA GLN A 115 26.39 -3.50 9.39
C GLN A 115 26.34 -4.73 8.49
N SER A 116 25.50 -4.73 7.44
CA SER A 116 25.31 -5.90 6.61
C SER A 116 26.51 -6.17 5.71
N PRO A 117 27.07 -7.39 5.72
CA PRO A 117 28.17 -7.76 4.81
C PRO A 117 27.70 -7.90 3.36
N VAL A 118 26.38 -8.06 3.14
CA VAL A 118 25.78 -8.23 1.81
C VAL A 118 24.62 -7.25 1.66
N ILE A 119 24.65 -6.47 0.58
CA ILE A 119 23.58 -5.54 0.22
C ILE A 119 23.03 -5.97 -1.13
N TYR A 120 21.72 -6.16 -1.18
CA TYR A 120 20.98 -6.40 -2.42
C TYR A 120 20.39 -5.08 -2.89
N MET A 121 20.57 -4.79 -4.16
CA MET A 121 19.99 -3.58 -4.74
C MET A 121 19.25 -3.96 -6.01
N ASP A 122 17.99 -3.55 -6.11
CA ASP A 122 17.19 -3.75 -7.30
C ASP A 122 16.58 -2.43 -7.74
N GLY A 123 16.64 -2.20 -9.05
CA GLY A 123 16.09 -1.02 -9.67
C GLY A 123 15.06 -1.41 -10.70
N THR A 124 13.94 -0.69 -10.66
CA THR A 124 12.92 -0.62 -11.72
C THR A 124 11.79 -1.63 -11.59
N LEU A 125 10.93 -1.40 -10.59
CA LEU A 125 9.57 -1.93 -10.61
C LEU A 125 8.86 -1.49 -11.91
N PRO A 126 8.23 -2.41 -12.68
CA PRO A 126 7.50 -2.06 -13.90
C PRO A 126 6.32 -1.12 -13.63
N LYS A 127 5.82 -1.09 -12.39
CA LYS A 127 4.86 -0.11 -11.89
C LYS A 127 5.60 0.93 -11.06
N ARG A 128 5.95 2.05 -11.69
CA ARG A 128 6.50 3.24 -11.04
C ARG A 128 5.45 4.35 -11.00
N PRO A 129 5.48 5.26 -10.00
CA PRO A 129 4.62 6.43 -10.03
C PRO A 129 4.87 7.26 -11.30
N PRO A 130 3.84 7.85 -11.94
CA PRO A 130 3.97 8.51 -13.24
C PRO A 130 5.04 9.61 -13.30
N HIS A 131 5.34 10.26 -12.17
CA HIS A 131 6.27 11.38 -12.08
C HIS A 131 7.71 10.95 -11.80
N PHE A 132 7.96 9.68 -11.45
CA PHE A 132 9.30 9.21 -11.10
C PHE A 132 9.84 8.28 -12.18
N MET A 133 11.11 8.49 -12.54
CA MET A 133 11.78 7.69 -13.55
C MET A 133 12.09 6.28 -13.04
N LYS A 134 12.44 6.13 -11.78
CA LYS A 134 12.80 4.83 -11.20
C LYS A 134 12.35 4.77 -9.75
N VAL A 135 12.03 3.56 -9.32
CA VAL A 135 11.98 3.18 -7.90
C VAL A 135 13.15 2.24 -7.70
N TYR A 136 13.97 2.52 -6.70
CA TYR A 136 15.13 1.74 -6.32
C TYR A 136 14.91 1.19 -4.92
N MET A 137 15.20 -0.09 -4.72
CA MET A 137 15.12 -0.73 -3.42
C MET A 137 16.50 -1.22 -3.03
N ILE A 138 16.88 -0.90 -1.80
CA ILE A 138 18.11 -1.37 -1.19
C ILE A 138 17.68 -2.24 0.00
N HIS A 139 18.10 -3.50 -0.03
CA HIS A 139 17.83 -4.47 1.02
C HIS A 139 19.14 -4.92 1.62
N ALA A 140 19.15 -5.04 2.94
CA ALA A 140 20.16 -5.77 3.67
C ALA A 140 19.46 -6.81 4.53
N VAL A 141 20.14 -7.90 4.81
CA VAL A 141 19.65 -8.98 5.65
C VAL A 141 20.56 -9.04 6.86
N PRO A 142 20.01 -9.01 8.09
CA PRO A 142 20.82 -9.23 9.27
C PRO A 142 21.41 -10.63 9.16
N PHE A 143 22.73 -10.73 9.27
CA PHE A 143 23.44 -12.01 9.22
C PHE A 143 23.15 -12.76 10.53
N ASP A 144 22.01 -13.44 10.61
CA ASP A 144 21.86 -14.53 11.57
C ASP A 144 22.70 -15.68 11.04
N ILE A 145 23.85 -15.87 11.67
CA ILE A 145 24.54 -17.15 11.61
C ILE A 145 23.51 -18.14 12.14
N CYS A 146 22.82 -18.86 11.25
CA CYS A 146 22.18 -20.10 11.62
C CYS A 146 23.23 -20.86 12.44
N LYS A 147 23.01 -20.94 13.75
CA LYS A 147 23.71 -21.90 14.58
C LYS A 147 23.38 -23.25 13.93
N LEU A 148 24.35 -23.76 13.20
CA LEU A 148 24.40 -25.16 12.80
C LEU A 148 24.54 -25.92 14.11
N ASP A 149 23.39 -26.30 14.68
CA ASP A 149 23.31 -27.40 15.65
C ASP A 149 23.54 -28.73 14.91
#